data_AF-A0AAW6RJU1-F1
#
_entry.id   AF-A0AAW6RJU1-F1
#
_cell.length_a   1.000
_cell.length_b   1.000
_cell.length_c   1.000
_cell.angle_alpha   90.00
_cell.angle_beta   90.00
_cell.angle_gamma   90.00
#
_symmetry.space_group_name_H-M   'P 1'
#
loop_
_entity.id
_entity.type
_entity.pdbx_description
1 polymer ?
#
loop_
_entity_poly.entity_id
_entity_poly.type
_entity_poly.pdbx_seq_one_letter_code
_entity_poly.pdbx_strand_id
1 'polypeptide(L)'
;MIGMIAYAILGGFILIAVFISNRLVKIFGWSLSPNKLFLLRLGVFFGIFFILFFDRIIGMIQFEYICYRKATVKLDPDWIKVRRAKFETKETKLWGYLVPTSCTDYKYQDIDSGKVFFSFTQCSRGGGILLKMISFNGSSGGASCVAKEMPDIFHAINVDALIEKGDSQ
;
A
#
# COMPACT_ATOMS: atom_id res chain seq x y z
N MET A 1 14.46 20.46 -6.43
CA MET A 1 14.32 20.77 -4.98
C MET A 1 14.19 19.52 -4.09
N ILE A 2 13.59 18.41 -4.55
CA ILE A 2 13.44 17.17 -3.76
C ILE A 2 14.78 16.56 -3.33
N GLY A 3 15.80 16.59 -4.19
CA GLY A 3 17.14 16.06 -3.86
C GLY A 3 17.81 16.74 -2.67
N MET A 4 17.76 18.08 -2.58
CA MET A 4 18.35 18.82 -1.45
C MET A 4 17.66 18.50 -0.12
N ILE A 5 16.33 18.31 -0.14
CA ILE A 5 15.55 17.92 1.04
C ILE A 5 15.96 16.51 1.48
N ALA A 6 16.15 15.58 0.55
CA ALA A 6 16.62 14.23 0.86
C ALA A 6 18.02 14.23 1.51
N TYR A 7 18.97 15.02 1.00
CA TYR A 7 20.30 15.16 1.60
C TYR A 7 20.25 15.80 2.99
N ALA A 8 19.39 16.79 3.21
CA ALA A 8 19.22 17.41 4.52
C ALA A 8 18.66 16.42 5.56
N ILE A 9 17.66 15.62 5.18
CA ILE A 9 17.12 14.55 6.03
C ILE A 9 18.20 13.51 6.34
N LEU A 10 18.94 13.05 5.32
CA LEU A 10 20.03 12.09 5.49
C LEU A 10 21.11 12.63 6.45
N GLY A 11 21.54 13.88 6.26
CA GLY A 11 22.49 14.56 7.14
C GLY A 11 21.98 14.64 8.58
N GLY A 12 20.69 14.95 8.77
CA GLY A 12 20.04 14.94 10.08
C GLY A 12 20.11 13.57 10.77
N PHE A 13 19.80 12.49 10.04
CA PHE A 13 19.90 11.12 10.57
C PHE A 13 21.33 10.75 10.96
N ILE A 14 22.31 11.14 10.16
CA ILE A 14 23.73 10.91 10.45
C ILE A 14 24.14 11.64 11.74
N LEU A 15 23.74 12.91 11.90
CA LEU A 15 24.03 13.67 13.13
C LEU A 15 23.39 13.05 14.37
N ILE A 16 22.13 12.62 14.28
CA ILE A 16 21.43 11.93 15.37
C ILE A 16 22.15 10.63 15.74
N ALA A 17 22.56 9.83 14.75
CA ALA A 17 23.29 8.60 14.99
C ALA A 17 24.64 8.87 15.67
N VAL A 18 25.40 9.87 15.23
CA VAL A 18 26.66 10.29 15.85
C VAL A 18 26.44 10.73 17.30
N PHE A 19 25.41 11.55 17.56
CA PHE A 19 25.09 12.04 18.89
C PHE A 19 24.72 10.90 19.85
N ILE A 20 23.86 9.97 19.41
CA ILE A 20 23.46 8.80 20.20
C ILE A 20 24.65 7.87 20.46
N SER A 21 25.46 7.56 19.46
CA SER A 21 26.66 6.73 19.64
C SER A 21 27.63 7.35 20.62
N ASN A 22 27.95 8.64 20.50
CA ASN A 22 28.86 9.32 21.44
C ASN A 22 28.30 9.32 22.87
N ARG A 23 26.98 9.47 23.03
CA ARG A 23 26.31 9.41 24.33
C ARG A 23 26.36 8.00 24.94
N LEU A 24 26.18 6.95 24.14
CA LEU A 24 26.34 5.55 24.56
C LEU A 24 27.77 5.27 25.04
N VAL A 25 28.78 5.69 24.26
CA VAL A 25 30.20 5.55 24.66
C VAL A 25 30.46 6.21 26.02
N LYS A 26 29.91 7.41 26.24
CA LYS A 26 30.06 8.15 27.50
C LYS A 26 29.35 7.49 28.69
N ILE A 27 28.15 6.95 28.49
CA ILE A 27 27.37 6.28 29.55
C ILE A 27 28.04 4.98 29.99
N PHE A 28 28.52 4.18 29.04
CA PHE A 28 29.12 2.89 29.33
C PHE A 28 30.63 2.95 29.60
N GLY A 29 31.25 4.14 29.52
CA GLY A 29 32.69 4.33 29.74
C GLY A 29 33.56 3.57 28.73
N TRP A 30 33.05 3.31 27.53
CA TRP A 30 33.75 2.49 26.55
C TRP A 30 34.91 3.25 25.91
N SER A 31 36.10 2.66 25.92
CA SER A 31 37.22 3.11 25.08
C SER A 31 37.21 2.29 23.78
N LEU A 32 36.49 2.81 22.78
CA LEU A 32 36.35 2.16 21.48
C LEU A 32 37.43 2.65 20.51
N SER A 33 38.08 1.72 19.81
CA SER A 33 38.94 2.07 18.68
C SER A 33 38.12 2.73 17.56
N PRO A 34 38.76 3.54 16.67
CA PRO A 34 38.06 4.23 15.60
C PRO A 34 37.16 3.31 14.75
N ASN A 35 37.63 2.10 14.46
CA ASN A 35 36.88 1.11 13.68
C ASN A 35 35.63 0.61 14.42
N LYS A 36 35.73 0.36 15.73
CA LYS A 36 34.58 -0.09 16.53
C LYS A 36 33.56 1.04 16.73
N LEU A 37 34.03 2.28 16.88
CA LEU A 37 33.18 3.45 16.99
C LEU A 37 32.45 3.75 15.67
N PHE A 38 33.08 3.51 14.53
CA PHE A 38 32.43 3.57 13.22
C PHE A 38 31.33 2.51 13.07
N LEU A 39 31.59 1.26 13.46
CA LEU A 39 30.58 0.19 13.45
C LEU A 39 29.41 0.50 14.38
N LEU A 40 29.66 1.07 15.56
CA LEU A 40 28.60 1.51 16.47
C LEU A 40 27.71 2.58 15.82
N ARG A 41 28.31 3.56 15.15
CA ARG A 41 27.57 4.63 14.45
C ARG A 41 26.73 4.09 13.30
N LEU A 42 27.28 3.17 12.51
CA LEU A 42 26.52 2.48 11.46
C LEU A 42 25.36 1.67 12.06
N GLY A 43 25.62 0.90 13.12
CA GLY A 43 24.59 0.11 13.80
C GLY A 43 23.46 0.96 14.35
N VAL A 44 23.77 2.09 14.99
CA VAL A 44 22.77 3.05 15.47
C VAL A 44 21.99 3.69 14.32
N PHE A 45 22.68 4.08 13.24
CA PHE A 45 22.02 4.64 12.06
C PHE A 45 21.02 3.66 11.46
N PHE A 46 21.44 2.42 11.18
CA PHE A 46 20.55 1.38 10.66
C PHE A 46 19.45 1.03 11.65
N GLY A 47 19.75 0.96 12.95
CA GLY A 47 18.74 0.73 13.99
C GLY A 47 17.62 1.76 13.96
N ILE A 48 17.96 3.05 13.93
CA ILE A 48 16.98 4.14 13.83
C ILE A 48 16.22 4.05 12.50
N PHE A 49 16.94 3.82 11.40
CA PHE A 49 16.32 3.71 10.08
C PHE A 49 15.31 2.56 10.02
N PHE A 50 15.66 1.37 10.50
CA PHE A 50 14.74 0.25 10.56
C PHE A 50 13.57 0.54 11.50
N ILE A 51 13.79 1.08 12.70
CA ILE A 51 12.68 1.43 13.60
C ILE A 51 11.65 2.36 12.92
N LEU A 52 12.11 3.31 12.10
CA LEU A 52 11.25 4.31 11.48
C LEU A 52 10.61 3.87 10.15
N PHE A 53 11.25 2.97 9.40
CA PHE A 53 10.83 2.63 8.03
C PHE A 53 10.57 1.14 7.79
N PHE A 54 10.79 0.28 8.78
CA PHE A 54 10.59 -1.17 8.63
C PHE A 54 9.15 -1.54 8.29
N ASP A 55 8.18 -0.86 8.90
CA ASP A 55 6.75 -1.04 8.61
C ASP A 55 6.43 -0.75 7.13
N ARG A 56 7.05 0.28 6.57
CA ARG A 56 6.85 0.68 5.17
C ARG A 56 7.52 -0.29 4.21
N ILE A 57 8.75 -0.73 4.50
CA ILE A 57 9.49 -1.68 3.64
C ILE A 57 8.73 -3.01 3.57
N ILE A 58 8.38 -3.58 4.73
CA ILE A 58 7.64 -4.84 4.77
C ILE A 58 6.23 -4.66 4.20
N GLY A 59 5.57 -3.54 4.51
CA GLY A 59 4.26 -3.22 3.96
C GLY A 59 4.23 -3.19 2.45
N MET A 60 5.28 -2.66 1.80
CA MET A 60 5.38 -2.67 0.33
C MET A 60 5.53 -4.09 -0.21
N ILE A 61 6.46 -4.88 0.33
CA ILE A 61 6.71 -6.27 -0.12
C ILE A 61 5.45 -7.12 0.08
N GLN A 62 4.83 -7.02 1.24
CA GLN A 62 3.63 -7.76 1.58
C GLN A 62 2.45 -7.38 0.66
N PHE A 63 2.28 -6.08 0.39
CA PHE A 63 1.22 -5.60 -0.47
C PHE A 63 1.41 -6.02 -1.92
N GLU A 64 2.64 -6.00 -2.42
CA GLU A 64 2.97 -6.51 -3.75
C GLU A 64 2.62 -7.99 -3.90
N TYR A 65 2.96 -8.80 -2.89
CA TYR A 65 2.59 -10.21 -2.85
C TYR A 65 1.06 -10.43 -2.81
N ILE A 66 0.34 -9.68 -1.97
CA ILE A 66 -1.13 -9.74 -1.90
C ILE A 66 -1.72 -9.34 -3.25
N CYS A 67 -1.18 -8.29 -3.87
CA CYS A 67 -1.64 -7.80 -5.15
C CYS A 67 -1.53 -8.87 -6.23
N TYR A 68 -0.35 -9.49 -6.35
CA TYR A 68 -0.11 -10.55 -7.32
C TYR A 68 -1.05 -11.76 -7.14
N ARG A 69 -1.39 -12.11 -5.89
CA ARG A 69 -2.18 -13.29 -5.59
C ARG A 69 -3.70 -13.06 -5.62
N LYS A 70 -4.16 -11.88 -5.22
CA LYS A 70 -5.58 -11.59 -4.98
C LYS A 70 -6.21 -10.65 -6.00
N ALA A 71 -5.43 -9.81 -6.68
CA ALA A 71 -5.97 -8.95 -7.72
C ALA A 71 -6.34 -9.80 -8.94
N THR A 72 -7.63 -10.09 -9.07
CA THR A 72 -8.17 -10.90 -10.16
C THR A 72 -9.25 -10.12 -10.89
N VAL A 73 -9.42 -10.42 -12.16
CA VAL A 73 -10.52 -9.94 -12.98
C VAL A 73 -11.18 -11.16 -13.62
N LYS A 74 -12.51 -11.16 -13.65
CA LYS A 74 -13.30 -12.19 -14.30
C LYS A 74 -14.37 -11.52 -15.14
N LEU A 75 -14.45 -11.94 -16.39
CA LEU A 75 -15.46 -11.51 -17.35
C LEU A 75 -16.12 -12.75 -17.92
N ASP A 76 -17.45 -12.80 -17.84
CA ASP A 76 -18.24 -13.85 -18.45
C ASP A 76 -18.29 -13.64 -19.97
N PRO A 77 -18.08 -14.68 -20.80
CA PRO A 77 -18.09 -14.55 -22.27
C PRO A 77 -19.41 -14.02 -22.84
N ASP A 78 -20.53 -14.19 -22.14
CA ASP A 78 -21.85 -13.70 -22.56
C ASP A 78 -22.13 -12.25 -22.13
N TRP A 79 -21.13 -11.52 -21.62
CA TRP A 79 -21.28 -10.13 -21.15
C TRP A 79 -21.89 -9.18 -22.20
N ILE A 80 -21.68 -9.44 -23.50
CA ILE A 80 -22.21 -8.63 -24.62
C ILE A 80 -23.74 -8.60 -24.62
N LYS A 81 -24.38 -9.64 -24.07
CA LYS A 81 -25.85 -9.76 -24.01
C LYS A 81 -26.45 -8.96 -22.85
N VAL A 82 -25.64 -8.51 -21.90
CA VAL A 82 -26.10 -7.77 -20.71
C VAL A 82 -26.57 -6.39 -21.12
N ARG A 83 -27.79 -6.04 -20.71
CA ARG A 83 -28.41 -4.75 -21.02
C ARG A 83 -28.49 -3.82 -19.80
N ARG A 84 -28.54 -4.41 -18.60
CA ARG A 84 -28.71 -3.72 -17.33
C ARG A 84 -27.88 -4.39 -16.26
N ALA A 85 -27.19 -3.60 -15.44
CA ALA A 85 -26.31 -4.11 -14.42
C ALA A 85 -26.70 -3.57 -13.04
N LYS A 86 -26.55 -4.40 -12.02
CA LYS A 86 -26.56 -4.02 -10.61
C LYS A 86 -25.15 -4.17 -10.06
N PHE A 87 -24.76 -3.21 -9.22
CA PHE A 87 -23.46 -3.16 -8.60
C PHE A 87 -23.50 -3.61 -7.14
N GLU A 88 -22.60 -4.53 -6.78
CA GLU A 88 -22.42 -4.98 -5.41
C GLU A 88 -20.93 -4.97 -5.04
N THR A 89 -20.61 -4.42 -3.87
CA THR A 89 -19.25 -4.39 -3.33
C THR A 89 -19.16 -5.11 -2.02
N LYS A 90 -18.07 -5.85 -1.82
CA LYS A 90 -17.76 -6.47 -0.53
C LYS A 90 -16.33 -6.14 -0.14
N GLU A 91 -16.17 -5.33 0.90
CA GLU A 91 -14.86 -5.10 1.50
C GLU A 91 -14.51 -6.25 2.46
N THR A 92 -13.31 -6.79 2.29
CA THR A 92 -12.73 -7.81 3.15
C THR A 92 -11.43 -7.27 3.75
N LYS A 93 -11.43 -7.07 5.07
CA LYS A 93 -10.21 -6.75 5.81
C LYS A 93 -9.34 -7.99 5.94
N LEU A 94 -8.07 -7.87 5.57
CA LEU A 94 -7.11 -8.96 5.69
C LEU A 94 -6.43 -8.89 7.07
N TRP A 95 -6.55 -9.98 7.82
CA TRP A 95 -5.91 -10.14 9.14
C TRP A 95 -4.58 -10.89 9.02
N GLY A 96 -3.69 -10.71 10.01
CA GLY A 96 -2.38 -11.39 10.08
C GLY A 96 -1.25 -10.69 9.32
N TYR A 97 -1.48 -9.46 8.87
CA TYR A 97 -0.54 -8.66 8.11
C TYR A 97 -0.02 -7.48 8.93
N LEU A 98 1.28 -7.17 8.82
CA LEU A 98 1.94 -6.10 9.58
C LEU A 98 1.37 -4.71 9.23
N VAL A 99 1.02 -4.52 7.97
CA VAL A 99 0.33 -3.31 7.50
C VAL A 99 -1.12 -3.63 7.18
N PRO A 100 -2.09 -2.88 7.75
CA PRO A 100 -3.51 -3.05 7.46
C PRO A 100 -3.77 -2.95 5.96
N THR A 101 -4.26 -4.05 5.40
CA THR A 101 -4.60 -4.19 3.98
C THR A 101 -6.06 -4.64 3.90
N SER A 102 -6.84 -4.00 3.04
CA SER A 102 -8.19 -4.44 2.70
C SER A 102 -8.27 -4.74 1.21
N CYS A 103 -9.06 -5.74 0.85
CA CYS A 103 -9.41 -6.00 -0.53
C CYS A 103 -10.91 -5.87 -0.68
N THR A 104 -11.33 -5.13 -1.69
CA THR A 104 -12.72 -4.93 -2.04
C THR A 104 -13.00 -5.73 -3.30
N ASP A 105 -13.96 -6.64 -3.21
CA ASP A 105 -14.49 -7.38 -4.35
C ASP A 105 -15.65 -6.59 -4.95
N TYR A 106 -15.51 -6.24 -6.22
CA TYR A 106 -16.50 -5.55 -7.03
C TYR A 106 -17.20 -6.60 -7.90
N LYS A 107 -18.53 -6.63 -7.85
CA LYS A 107 -19.35 -7.55 -8.63
C LYS A 107 -20.43 -6.79 -9.38
N TYR A 108 -20.53 -7.07 -10.67
CA TYR A 108 -21.57 -6.54 -11.54
C TYR A 108 -22.43 -7.72 -11.99
N GLN A 109 -23.69 -7.62 -11.64
CA GLN A 109 -24.70 -8.64 -11.88
C GLN A 109 -25.67 -8.13 -12.93
N ASP A 110 -26.00 -8.98 -13.89
CA ASP A 110 -27.10 -8.69 -14.82
C ASP A 110 -28.43 -8.78 -14.07
N ILE A 111 -29.25 -7.75 -14.16
CA ILE A 111 -30.56 -7.68 -13.47
C ILE A 111 -31.52 -8.73 -14.05
N ASP A 112 -31.45 -8.98 -15.36
CA ASP A 112 -32.40 -9.85 -16.05
C ASP A 112 -32.15 -11.33 -15.74
N SER A 113 -30.88 -11.76 -15.76
CA SER A 113 -30.51 -13.15 -15.51
C SER A 113 -30.09 -13.46 -14.07
N GLY A 114 -29.78 -12.43 -13.28
CA GLY A 114 -29.19 -12.58 -11.95
C GLY A 114 -27.77 -13.16 -11.96
N LYS A 115 -27.09 -13.24 -13.12
CA LYS A 115 -25.73 -13.78 -13.21
C LYS A 115 -24.69 -12.66 -13.07
N VAL A 116 -23.59 -12.95 -12.36
CA VAL A 116 -22.44 -12.05 -12.28
C VAL A 116 -21.66 -12.16 -13.58
N PHE A 117 -21.68 -11.12 -14.40
CA PHE A 117 -20.98 -11.11 -15.69
C PHE A 117 -19.60 -10.48 -15.58
N PHE A 118 -19.37 -9.61 -14.61
CA PHE A 118 -18.07 -8.97 -14.41
C PHE A 118 -17.75 -8.88 -12.92
N SER A 119 -16.54 -9.26 -12.54
CA SER A 119 -16.07 -9.08 -11.17
C SER A 119 -14.58 -8.83 -11.13
N PHE A 120 -14.15 -7.99 -10.20
CA PHE A 120 -12.73 -7.73 -9.97
C PHE A 120 -12.45 -7.50 -8.49
N THR A 121 -11.22 -7.81 -8.08
CA THR A 121 -10.75 -7.55 -6.73
C THR A 121 -9.72 -6.43 -6.77
N GLN A 122 -9.99 -5.35 -6.04
CA GLN A 122 -9.03 -4.27 -5.79
C GLN A 122 -8.51 -4.39 -4.36
N CYS A 123 -7.19 -4.41 -4.21
CA CYS A 123 -6.59 -4.38 -2.88
C CYS A 123 -6.02 -2.99 -2.60
N SER A 124 -6.13 -2.54 -1.36
CA SER A 124 -5.59 -1.28 -0.89
C SER A 124 -4.86 -1.48 0.44
N ARG A 125 -3.73 -0.79 0.60
CA ARG A 125 -3.04 -0.68 1.88
C ARG A 125 -3.11 0.74 2.41
N GLY A 126 -3.22 0.85 3.73
CA GLY A 126 -3.00 2.11 4.41
C GLY A 126 -1.55 2.60 4.28
N GLY A 127 -1.32 3.84 4.74
CA GLY A 127 0.01 4.36 4.99
C GLY A 127 0.75 3.62 6.10
N GLY A 128 2.08 3.67 6.04
CA GLY A 128 2.91 3.32 7.20
C GLY A 128 2.57 4.20 8.42
N ILE A 129 2.85 3.68 9.61
CA ILE A 129 2.52 4.33 10.90
C ILE A 129 3.15 5.72 10.97
N LEU A 130 4.42 5.84 10.54
CA LEU A 130 5.15 7.10 10.53
C LEU A 130 4.46 8.15 9.64
N LEU A 131 4.08 7.76 8.41
CA LEU A 131 3.38 8.63 7.46
C LEU A 131 2.00 9.04 7.99
N LYS A 132 1.29 8.13 8.64
CA LYS A 132 0.01 8.43 9.29
C LYS A 132 0.16 9.44 10.43
N MET A 133 1.29 9.41 11.14
CA MET A 133 1.57 10.31 12.26
C MET A 133 2.03 11.70 11.83
N ILE A 134 2.74 11.82 10.70
CA ILE A 134 3.26 13.10 10.18
C ILE A 134 2.37 13.74 9.10
N SER A 135 1.43 12.99 8.51
CA SER A 135 0.51 13.52 7.49
C SER A 135 -0.64 14.28 8.15
N PHE A 136 -0.48 15.59 8.27
CA PHE A 136 -1.52 16.52 8.76
C PHE A 136 -2.68 16.70 7.76
N ASN A 137 -2.58 16.17 6.53
CA ASN A 137 -3.48 16.49 5.41
C ASN A 137 -4.23 15.29 4.83
N GLY A 138 -4.38 14.20 5.58
CA GLY A 138 -5.26 13.07 5.21
C GLY A 138 -4.77 12.17 4.07
N SER A 139 -3.76 12.59 3.29
CA SER A 139 -3.13 11.72 2.29
C SER A 139 -2.31 10.66 3.03
N SER A 140 -2.87 9.46 3.12
CA SER A 140 -2.25 8.38 3.89
C SER A 140 -1.06 7.76 3.18
N GLY A 141 -0.63 8.21 1.99
CA GLY A 141 0.45 7.55 1.24
C GLY A 141 0.17 6.06 1.00
N GLY A 142 -1.11 5.70 0.99
CA GLY A 142 -1.60 4.37 0.69
C GLY A 142 -1.28 3.99 -0.75
N ALA A 143 -1.36 2.71 -1.04
CA ALA A 143 -1.27 2.20 -2.40
C ALA A 143 -2.49 1.33 -2.65
N SER A 144 -3.02 1.40 -3.87
CA SER A 144 -4.06 0.50 -4.35
C SER A 144 -3.54 -0.25 -5.56
N CYS A 145 -4.06 -1.45 -5.77
CA CYS A 145 -3.74 -2.22 -6.95
C CYS A 145 -4.95 -3.01 -7.45
N VAL A 146 -4.94 -3.27 -8.75
CA VAL A 146 -5.95 -4.02 -9.51
C VAL A 146 -5.23 -4.92 -10.50
N ALA A 147 -5.94 -5.89 -11.07
CA ALA A 147 -5.41 -6.70 -12.18
C ALA A 147 -5.08 -5.79 -13.37
N LYS A 148 -3.99 -6.09 -14.08
CA LYS A 148 -3.49 -5.23 -15.19
C LYS A 148 -4.51 -5.03 -16.30
N GLU A 149 -5.32 -6.05 -16.58
CA GLU A 149 -6.34 -6.07 -17.65
C GLU A 149 -7.63 -5.34 -17.24
N MET A 150 -7.81 -5.02 -15.96
CA MET A 150 -9.06 -4.45 -15.45
C MET A 150 -9.44 -3.11 -16.10
N PRO A 151 -8.54 -2.13 -16.29
CA PRO A 151 -8.91 -0.85 -16.92
C PRO A 151 -9.43 -1.02 -18.35
N ASP A 152 -8.79 -1.90 -19.13
CA ASP A 152 -9.16 -2.15 -20.53
C ASP A 152 -10.52 -2.84 -20.62
N ILE A 153 -10.75 -3.86 -19.77
CA ILE A 153 -12.03 -4.57 -19.68
C ILE A 153 -13.15 -3.62 -19.23
N PHE A 154 -12.89 -2.79 -18.21
CA PHE A 154 -13.87 -1.84 -17.69
C PHE A 154 -14.31 -0.85 -18.77
N HIS A 155 -13.36 -0.32 -19.54
CA HIS A 155 -13.65 0.58 -20.64
C HIS A 155 -14.41 -0.12 -21.79
N ALA A 156 -14.08 -1.38 -22.10
CA ALA A 156 -14.74 -2.13 -23.16
C ALA A 156 -16.22 -2.43 -22.86
N ILE A 157 -16.56 -2.70 -21.60
CA ILE A 157 -17.92 -3.04 -21.18
C ILE A 157 -18.82 -1.81 -21.08
N ASN A 158 -18.26 -0.63 -20.81
CA ASN A 158 -18.99 0.60 -20.48
C ASN A 158 -20.03 0.35 -19.36
N VAL A 159 -19.50 -0.09 -18.21
CA VAL A 159 -20.30 -0.57 -17.07
C VAL A 159 -21.21 0.53 -16.51
N ASP A 160 -20.77 1.79 -16.56
CA ASP A 160 -21.54 2.95 -16.07
C ASP A 160 -22.87 3.10 -16.83
N ALA A 161 -22.85 2.96 -18.16
CA ALA A 161 -24.06 3.02 -18.98
C ALA A 161 -25.02 1.83 -18.72
N LEU A 162 -24.51 0.68 -18.27
CA LEU A 162 -25.34 -0.48 -17.91
C LEU A 162 -25.99 -0.32 -16.55
N ILE A 163 -25.33 0.35 -15.61
CA ILE A 163 -25.87 0.66 -14.28
C ILE A 163 -26.93 1.74 -14.37
N GLU A 164 -26.68 2.81 -15.13
CA GLU A 164 -27.65 3.90 -15.34
C GLU A 164 -28.99 3.37 -15.89
N LYS A 165 -28.94 2.42 -16.84
CA LYS A 165 -30.13 1.72 -17.37
C LYS A 165 -30.80 0.80 -16.35
N GLY A 166 -30.07 0.30 -15.36
CA GLY A 166 -30.61 -0.49 -14.26
C GLY A 166 -31.34 0.37 -13.23
N ASP A 167 -30.79 1.56 -12.93
CA ASP A 167 -31.30 2.49 -11.91
C ASP A 167 -32.46 3.38 -12.43
N SER A 168 -32.61 3.55 -13.74
CA SER A 168 -33.63 4.40 -14.36
C SER A 168 -35.04 3.76 -14.46
N GLN A 169 -35.34 2.72 -13.67
CA GLN A 169 -36.66 2.06 -13.59
C GLN A 169 -37.16 1.97 -12.15
#